data_AF-A0A6J6VTD5-F1
#
_entry.id   AF-A0A6J6VTD5-F1
#
_cell.length_a   1.000
_cell.length_b   1.000
_cell.length_c   1.000
_cell.angle_alpha   90.00
_cell.angle_beta   90.00
_cell.angle_gamma   90.00
#
_symmetry.space_group_name_H-M   'P 1'
#
loop_
_entity.id
_entity.type
_entity.pdbx_description
1 polymer ?
#
loop_
_entity_poly.entity_id
_entity_poly.type
_entity_poly.pdbx_seq_one_letter_code
_entity_poly.pdbx_strand_id
1 'polypeptide(L)'
;MRPVKINYELIDAISEDIAQGFSFDQAALNNGISSTTFFRWKQKGLDSESEVIYRDFTKAVGAAAEFSESEALQLVRSAAKIDRNWKAAAWFLERRFPEKYAKRLVQSPGNSESGVDSE
;
A
#
# COMPACT_ATOMS: atom_id res chain seq x y z
N MET A 1 -7.53 11.00 28.29
CA MET A 1 -7.71 9.57 27.92
C MET A 1 -6.68 8.75 28.69
N ARG A 2 -7.09 7.65 29.33
CA ARG A 2 -6.14 6.75 30.01
C ARG A 2 -5.26 6.07 28.94
N PRO A 3 -3.93 5.95 29.14
CA PRO A 3 -3.07 5.26 28.19
C PRO A 3 -3.55 3.83 27.98
N VAL A 4 -3.82 3.46 26.73
CA VAL A 4 -4.11 2.08 26.35
C VAL A 4 -2.79 1.31 26.41
N LYS A 5 -2.80 0.18 27.12
CA LYS A 5 -1.65 -0.72 27.20
C LYS A 5 -1.73 -1.70 26.05
N ILE A 6 -0.60 -1.93 25.37
CA ILE A 6 -0.50 -2.96 24.35
C ILE A 6 -0.79 -4.35 24.96
N ASN A 7 -1.63 -5.13 24.29
CA ASN A 7 -1.98 -6.52 24.58
C ASN A 7 -2.24 -7.24 23.26
N TYR A 8 -2.34 -8.57 23.26
CA TYR A 8 -2.50 -9.34 22.03
C TYR A 8 -3.87 -9.15 21.38
N GLU A 9 -4.92 -8.94 22.17
CA GLU A 9 -6.26 -8.68 21.64
C GLU A 9 -6.30 -7.40 20.79
N LEU A 10 -5.59 -6.36 21.23
CA LEU A 10 -5.45 -5.11 20.47
C LEU A 10 -4.58 -5.29 19.22
N ILE A 11 -3.53 -6.12 19.29
CA ILE A 11 -2.68 -6.42 18.13
C ILE A 11 -3.52 -7.12 17.07
N ASP A 12 -4.30 -8.13 17.45
CA ASP A 12 -5.14 -8.90 16.54
C ASP A 12 -6.20 -8.00 15.88
N ALA A 13 -6.90 -7.17 16.66
CA ALA A 13 -7.91 -6.27 16.13
C ALA A 13 -7.34 -5.21 15.16
N ILE A 14 -6.15 -4.66 15.46
CA ILE A 14 -5.45 -3.75 14.55
C ILE A 14 -5.00 -4.47 13.28
N SER A 15 -4.46 -5.69 13.41
CA SER A 15 -4.05 -6.50 12.26
C SER A 15 -5.23 -6.88 11.38
N GLU A 16 -6.40 -7.16 11.95
CA GLU A 16 -7.62 -7.45 11.20
C GLU A 16 -8.07 -6.24 10.35
N ASP A 17 -8.06 -5.02 10.93
CA ASP A 17 -8.34 -3.79 10.17
C ASP A 17 -7.34 -3.60 9.01
N ILE A 18 -6.04 -3.81 9.27
CA ILE A 18 -5.02 -3.66 8.23
C ILE A 18 -5.21 -4.70 7.12
N ALA A 19 -5.53 -5.94 7.48
CA ALA A 19 -5.79 -7.01 6.51
C ALA A 19 -6.98 -6.67 5.60
N GLN A 20 -8.01 -5.98 6.13
CA GLN A 20 -9.16 -5.48 5.37
C GLN A 20 -8.84 -4.28 4.48
N GLY A 21 -7.63 -3.71 4.56
CA GLY A 21 -7.17 -2.61 3.71
C GLY A 21 -7.24 -1.23 4.34
N PHE A 22 -7.51 -1.13 5.65
CA PHE A 22 -7.40 0.15 6.35
C PHE A 22 -5.93 0.59 6.45
N SER A 23 -5.69 1.90 6.40
CA SER A 23 -4.36 2.44 6.67
C SER A 23 -3.97 2.22 8.13
N PHE A 24 -2.67 2.25 8.43
CA PHE A 24 -2.18 2.17 9.81
C PHE A 24 -2.79 3.24 10.73
N ASP A 25 -3.00 4.45 10.22
CA ASP A 25 -3.64 5.53 10.96
C ASP A 25 -5.10 5.21 11.30
N GLN A 26 -5.84 4.70 10.31
CA GLN A 26 -7.25 4.38 10.49
C GLN A 26 -7.43 3.17 11.40
N ALA A 27 -6.64 2.12 11.22
CA ALA A 27 -6.64 0.93 12.08
C ALA A 27 -6.30 1.29 13.53
N ALA A 28 -5.33 2.18 13.74
CA ALA A 28 -5.02 2.71 15.08
C ALA A 28 -6.23 3.42 15.71
N LEU A 29 -6.86 4.34 14.97
CA LEU A 29 -8.00 5.13 15.45
C LEU A 29 -9.24 4.27 15.72
N ASN A 30 -9.55 3.31 14.84
CA ASN A 30 -10.64 2.35 15.01
C ASN A 30 -10.50 1.55 16.32
N ASN A 31 -9.26 1.23 16.68
CA ASN A 31 -8.90 0.46 17.86
C ASN A 31 -8.56 1.34 19.09
N GLY A 32 -8.89 2.63 19.04
CA GLY A 32 -8.80 3.53 20.19
C GLY A 32 -7.38 3.92 20.59
N ILE A 33 -6.39 3.85 19.68
CA ILE A 33 -5.04 4.39 19.90
C ILE A 33 -4.72 5.50 18.89
N SER A 34 -3.90 6.47 19.30
CA SER A 34 -3.45 7.48 18.34
C SER A 34 -2.48 6.88 17.32
N SER A 35 -2.49 7.41 16.10
CA SER A 35 -1.49 7.09 15.07
C SER A 35 -0.04 7.21 15.59
N THR A 36 0.25 8.26 16.35
CA THR A 36 1.57 8.44 16.98
C THR A 36 1.93 7.27 17.91
N THR A 37 0.96 6.75 18.66
CA THR A 37 1.17 5.59 19.54
C THR A 37 1.45 4.33 18.72
N PHE A 38 0.67 4.10 17.67
CA PHE A 38 0.87 2.98 16.73
C PHE A 38 2.29 3.01 16.16
N PHE A 39 2.73 4.13 15.56
CA PHE A 39 4.04 4.19 14.92
C PHE A 39 5.18 4.11 15.92
N ARG A 40 5.02 4.67 17.13
CA ARG A 40 6.01 4.50 18.20
C ARG A 40 6.15 3.05 18.61
N TRP A 41 5.05 2.30 18.76
CA TRP A 41 5.08 0.88 19.07
C TRP A 41 5.70 0.06 17.95
N LYS A 42 5.34 0.36 16.69
CA LYS A 42 5.90 -0.29 15.50
C LYS A 42 7.41 -0.06 15.40
N GLN A 43 7.86 1.17 15.64
CA GLN A 43 9.29 1.51 15.66
C GLN A 43 10.01 0.81 16.80
N LYS A 44 9.41 0.75 18.00
CA LYS A 44 9.98 0.04 19.15
C LYS A 44 10.21 -1.44 18.84
N GLY A 45 9.27 -2.11 18.15
CA GLY A 45 9.38 -3.52 17.80
C GLY A 45 10.44 -3.87 16.74
N LEU A 46 11.09 -2.87 16.11
CA LEU A 46 12.22 -3.11 15.22
C LEU A 46 13.54 -3.34 15.97
N ASP A 47 13.61 -2.94 17.24
CA ASP A 47 14.75 -3.22 18.11
C ASP A 47 14.67 -4.67 18.62
N SER A 48 15.76 -5.44 18.42
CA SER A 48 15.85 -6.84 18.86
C SER A 48 15.75 -6.98 20.38
N GLU A 49 16.20 -5.96 21.12
CA GLU A 49 16.21 -5.94 22.59
C GLU A 49 14.89 -5.43 23.19
N SER A 50 13.94 -4.97 22.35
CA SER A 50 12.64 -4.53 22.83
C SER A 50 11.79 -5.68 23.36
N GLU A 51 10.80 -5.38 24.21
CA GLU A 51 9.90 -6.41 24.75
C GLU A 51 9.19 -7.17 23.61
N VAL A 52 9.05 -8.48 23.78
CA VAL A 52 8.50 -9.43 22.77
C VAL A 52 7.22 -8.91 22.13
N ILE A 53 6.30 -8.35 22.94
CA ILE A 53 5.00 -7.86 22.49
C ILE A 53 5.08 -6.74 21.43
N TYR A 54 6.10 -5.88 21.48
CA TYR A 54 6.29 -4.84 20.47
C TYR A 54 6.82 -5.42 19.16
N ARG A 55 7.73 -6.40 19.26
CA ARG A 55 8.25 -7.11 18.08
C ARG A 55 7.15 -7.91 17.40
N ASP A 56 6.31 -8.57 18.18
CA ASP A 56 5.17 -9.33 17.68
C ASP A 56 4.13 -8.41 17.05
N PHE A 57 3.85 -7.25 17.66
CA PHE A 57 3.03 -6.21 17.03
C PHE A 57 3.58 -5.78 15.67
N THR A 58 4.87 -5.44 15.57
CA THR A 58 5.49 -5.02 14.29
C THR A 58 5.41 -6.10 13.23
N LYS A 59 5.64 -7.37 13.59
CA LYS A 59 5.50 -8.51 12.68
C LYS A 59 4.05 -8.70 12.25
N ALA A 60 3.10 -8.67 13.18
CA ALA A 60 1.68 -8.91 12.91
C ALA A 60 1.08 -7.85 12.00
N VAL A 61 1.35 -6.56 12.24
CA VAL A 61 0.84 -5.47 11.39
C VAL A 61 1.53 -5.44 10.02
N GLY A 62 2.79 -5.87 9.95
CA GLY A 62 3.52 -6.04 8.68
C GLY A 62 2.92 -7.16 7.84
N ALA A 63 2.72 -8.35 8.44
CA ALA A 63 2.11 -9.49 7.77
C ALA A 63 0.67 -9.20 7.32
N ALA A 64 -0.12 -8.47 8.13
CA ALA A 64 -1.46 -8.05 7.74
C ALA A 64 -1.45 -7.12 6.51
N ALA A 65 -0.48 -6.20 6.42
CA ALA A 65 -0.35 -5.31 5.27
C ALA A 65 0.04 -6.08 4.00
N GLU A 66 0.99 -7.01 4.11
CA GLU A 66 1.37 -7.90 3.00
C GLU A 66 0.19 -8.76 2.53
N PHE A 67 -0.59 -9.29 3.48
CA PHE A 67 -1.81 -10.04 3.18
C PHE A 67 -2.83 -9.18 2.43
N SER A 68 -3.10 -7.96 2.91
CA SER A 68 -4.05 -7.05 2.26
C SER A 68 -3.63 -6.71 0.83
N GLU A 69 -2.35 -6.44 0.61
CA GLU A 69 -1.81 -6.20 -0.73
C GLU A 69 -1.96 -7.44 -1.64
N SER A 70 -1.69 -8.64 -1.12
CA SER A 70 -1.88 -9.89 -1.85
C SER A 70 -3.33 -10.10 -2.26
N GLU A 71 -4.29 -9.88 -1.35
CA GLU A 71 -5.72 -10.01 -1.64
C GLU A 71 -6.18 -9.01 -2.70
N ALA A 72 -5.73 -7.76 -2.61
CA ALA A 72 -6.00 -6.75 -3.64
C ALA A 72 -5.43 -7.15 -5.01
N LEU A 73 -4.23 -7.72 -5.05
CA LEU A 73 -3.64 -8.26 -6.28
C LEU A 73 -4.44 -9.46 -6.82
N GLN A 74 -4.92 -10.37 -5.96
CA GLN A 74 -5.76 -11.48 -6.41
C GLN A 74 -7.10 -10.97 -6.96
N LEU A 75 -7.69 -9.93 -6.38
CA LEU A 75 -8.91 -9.32 -6.90
C LEU A 75 -8.71 -8.80 -8.34
N VAL A 76 -7.60 -8.10 -8.59
CA VAL A 76 -7.25 -7.63 -9.94
C VAL A 76 -7.06 -8.81 -10.91
N ARG A 77 -6.36 -9.87 -10.49
CA ARG A 77 -6.13 -11.06 -11.33
C ARG A 77 -7.43 -11.80 -11.61
N SER A 78 -8.32 -11.89 -10.64
CA SER A 78 -9.65 -12.50 -10.78
C SER A 78 -10.52 -11.71 -11.75
N ALA A 79 -10.58 -10.39 -11.65
CA ALA A 79 -11.30 -9.56 -12.63
C ALA A 79 -10.77 -9.73 -14.06
N ALA A 80 -9.44 -9.84 -14.23
CA ALA A 80 -8.84 -10.10 -15.52
C ALA A 80 -9.21 -11.48 -16.09
N LYS A 81 -9.24 -12.51 -15.24
CA LYS A 81 -9.42 -13.92 -15.66
C LYS A 81 -10.88 -14.34 -15.77
N ILE A 82 -11.66 -14.09 -14.72
CA ILE A 82 -13.04 -14.57 -14.54
C ILE A 82 -13.99 -13.65 -15.30
N ASP A 83 -13.94 -12.34 -15.01
CA ASP A 83 -14.82 -11.36 -15.66
C ASP A 83 -14.35 -10.99 -17.07
N ARG A 84 -13.22 -11.57 -17.52
CA ARG A 84 -12.57 -11.31 -18.81
C ARG A 84 -12.32 -9.82 -19.03
N ASN A 85 -12.09 -9.06 -17.95
CA ASN A 85 -11.89 -7.62 -18.02
C ASN A 85 -10.47 -7.30 -18.52
N TRP A 86 -10.37 -6.97 -19.81
CA TRP A 86 -9.10 -6.64 -20.44
C TRP A 86 -8.42 -5.40 -19.82
N LYS A 87 -9.19 -4.45 -19.25
CA LYS A 87 -8.60 -3.26 -18.59
C LYS A 87 -7.85 -3.65 -17.32
N ALA A 88 -8.36 -4.61 -16.55
CA ALA A 88 -7.66 -5.15 -15.37
C ALA A 88 -6.36 -5.86 -15.78
N ALA A 89 -6.39 -6.64 -16.86
CA ALA A 89 -5.19 -7.28 -17.41
C ALA A 89 -4.16 -6.25 -17.90
N ALA A 90 -4.59 -5.22 -18.62
CA ALA A 90 -3.73 -4.14 -19.11
C ALA A 90 -3.10 -3.36 -17.93
N TRP A 91 -3.90 -2.96 -16.94
CA TRP A 91 -3.42 -2.27 -15.73
C TRP A 91 -2.36 -3.07 -14.99
N PHE A 92 -2.57 -4.39 -14.84
CA PHE A 92 -1.60 -5.26 -14.19
C PHE A 92 -0.27 -5.33 -14.97
N LEU A 93 -0.34 -5.47 -16.30
CA LEU A 93 0.85 -5.52 -17.17
C LEU A 93 1.64 -4.21 -17.16
N GLU A 94 0.95 -3.07 -17.24
CA GLU A 94 1.55 -1.73 -17.20
C GLU A 94 2.35 -1.50 -15.91
N ARG A 95 1.84 -1.97 -14.76
CA ARG A 95 2.50 -1.79 -13.46
C ARG A 95 3.57 -2.83 -13.16
N ARG A 96 3.36 -4.09 -13.57
CA ARG A 96 4.30 -5.18 -13.28
C ARG A 96 5.50 -5.20 -14.23
N PHE A 97 5.30 -4.73 -15.46
CA PHE A 97 6.30 -4.73 -16.54
C PHE A 97 6.31 -3.39 -17.28
N PRO A 98 6.59 -2.26 -16.59
CA PRO A 98 6.50 -0.92 -17.16
C PRO A 98 7.39 -0.74 -18.39
N GLU A 99 8.60 -1.31 -18.41
CA GLU A 99 9.52 -1.23 -19.56
C GLU A 99 8.92 -1.76 -20.89
N LYS A 100 7.96 -2.69 -20.80
CA LYS A 100 7.35 -3.32 -21.98
C LYS A 100 6.00 -2.70 -22.34
N TYR A 101 5.22 -2.28 -21.35
CA TYR A 101 3.81 -1.91 -21.54
C TYR A 101 3.46 -0.49 -21.10
N ALA A 102 4.37 0.28 -20.48
CA ALA A 102 4.08 1.65 -20.10
C ALA A 102 3.75 2.50 -21.34
N LYS A 103 2.79 3.41 -21.16
CA LYS A 103 2.44 4.38 -22.20
C LYS A 103 3.65 5.28 -22.48
N ARG A 104 4.15 5.25 -23.72
CA ARG A 104 5.14 6.22 -24.18
C ARG A 104 4.44 7.56 -24.36
N LEU A 105 4.90 8.58 -23.63
CA LEU A 105 4.53 9.96 -23.93
C LEU A 105 5.21 10.31 -25.25
N VAL A 106 4.44 10.35 -26.34
CA VAL A 106 4.93 10.91 -27.61
C VAL A 106 5.13 12.41 -27.35
N GLN A 107 6.37 12.85 -27.27
CA GLN A 107 6.67 14.29 -27.31
C GLN A 107 6.34 14.76 -28.73
N SER A 108 5.33 15.62 -28.87
CA SER A 108 5.07 16.29 -30.14
C SER A 108 6.31 17.09 -30.53
N PRO A 109 6.86 16.93 -31.75
CA PRO A 109 7.96 17.78 -32.20
C PRO A 109 7.45 19.23 -32.26
N GLY A 110 8.10 20.11 -31.50
CA GLY A 110 7.85 21.54 -31.53
C GLY A 110 8.11 22.09 -32.94
N ASN A 111 7.11 22.82 -33.46
CA ASN A 111 7.10 23.42 -34.78
C ASN A 111 8.29 24.39 -34.95
N SER A 112 9.30 24.03 -35.74
CA SER A 112 10.32 24.95 -36.24
C SER A 112 9.97 25.34 -37.68
N GLU A 113 9.04 26.28 -37.84
CA GLU A 113 8.90 27.00 -39.10
C GLU A 113 9.79 28.23 -39.07
N SER A 114 10.99 28.06 -39.61
CA SER A 114 11.82 29.11 -40.19
C SER A 114 11.14 29.64 -41.45
N GLY A 115 10.49 30.79 -41.37
CA GLY A 115 10.12 31.59 -42.53
C GLY A 115 11.27 32.52 -42.91
N VAL A 116 12.03 32.14 -43.94
CA VAL A 116 12.99 33.00 -44.65
C VAL A 116 12.24 33.68 -45.82
N ASP A 117 12.33 35.01 -45.83
CA ASP A 117 12.26 36.00 -46.92
C ASP A 117 11.24 35.91 -48.06
N SER A 118 10.49 37.01 -48.22
CA SER A 118 10.16 37.81 -49.44
C SER A 118 9.12 38.85 -48.97
N GLU A 119 9.27 40.17 -49.10
CA GLU A 119 9.52 41.00 -50.30
C GLU A 119 10.00 42.41 -49.88
#